data_AF-A0A379S8E3-F1
#
_entry.id   AF-A0A379S8E3-F1
#
_cell.length_a   1.000
_cell.length_b   1.000
_cell.length_c   1.000
_cell.angle_alpha   90.00
_cell.angle_beta   90.00
_cell.angle_gamma   90.00
#
_symmetry.space_group_name_H-M   'P 1'
#
loop_
_entity.id
_entity.type
_entity.pdbx_description
1 polymer ?
#
loop_
_entity_poly.entity_id
_entity_poly.type
_entity_poly.pdbx_seq_one_letter_code
_entity_poly.pdbx_strand_id
1 'polypeptide(L)'
;MDEQVKAGQPFHIRNSNLEFQLKIVKPFVGTVISALRLCSMFMLRPPRAIRYRTWVYSIMYSGTVTVPQSCEINAGQTILVNLGALYSGNFSHAGQKPVGIRAKKFSVPVKCSGLDSQVNLTMRLIATPDSHFPQAIAFG
;
A
#
# COMPACT_ATOMS: atom_id res chain seq x y z
N MET A 1 -2.48 -20.45 42.95
CA MET A 1 -3.25 -21.26 41.98
C MET A 1 -4.66 -21.32 42.50
N ASP A 2 -5.63 -20.85 41.72
CA ASP A 2 -7.04 -20.74 42.10
C ASP A 2 -7.55 -22.09 42.67
N GLU A 3 -8.28 -22.06 43.78
CA GLU A 3 -8.74 -23.28 44.48
C GLU A 3 -9.68 -24.11 43.58
N GLN A 4 -10.48 -23.42 42.75
CA GLN A 4 -11.34 -24.02 41.73
C GLN A 4 -10.53 -24.89 40.74
N VAL A 5 -9.34 -24.41 40.38
CA VAL A 5 -8.43 -25.08 39.45
C VAL A 5 -7.85 -26.36 40.06
N LYS A 6 -7.54 -26.36 41.36
CA LYS A 6 -7.09 -27.58 42.06
C LYS A 6 -8.20 -28.62 42.15
N ALA A 7 -9.42 -28.18 42.43
CA ALA A 7 -10.63 -29.00 42.58
C ALA A 7 -11.20 -29.55 41.25
N GLY A 8 -10.63 -29.19 40.10
CA GLY A 8 -11.16 -29.59 38.79
C GLY A 8 -12.50 -28.95 38.45
N GLN A 9 -12.84 -27.84 39.10
CA GLN A 9 -14.07 -27.09 38.92
C GLN A 9 -13.89 -26.01 37.82
N PRO A 10 -14.97 -25.58 37.14
CA PRO A 10 -14.92 -24.49 36.17
C PRO A 10 -14.38 -23.21 36.81
N PHE A 11 -13.26 -22.67 36.30
CA PHE A 11 -12.66 -21.44 36.79
C PHE A 11 -12.77 -20.33 35.74
N HIS A 12 -12.84 -19.08 36.20
CA HIS A 12 -12.98 -17.93 35.31
C HIS A 12 -11.64 -17.57 34.67
N ILE A 13 -11.59 -17.54 33.33
CA ILE A 13 -10.44 -17.06 32.58
C ILE A 13 -10.60 -15.54 32.40
N ARG A 14 -9.78 -14.75 33.09
CA ARG A 14 -9.76 -13.28 32.97
C ARG A 14 -8.68 -12.82 31.99
N ASN A 15 -8.85 -13.15 30.71
CA ASN A 15 -8.00 -12.60 29.66
C ASN A 15 -8.65 -11.32 29.14
N SER A 16 -8.31 -10.18 29.73
CA SER A 16 -8.69 -8.85 29.24
C SER A 16 -7.45 -8.11 28.75
N ASN A 17 -7.57 -7.35 27.65
CA ASN A 17 -6.52 -6.52 27.05
C ASN A 17 -5.31 -7.29 26.47
N LEU A 18 -5.57 -8.22 25.54
CA LEU A 18 -4.49 -8.83 24.74
C LEU A 18 -4.04 -7.88 23.63
N GLU A 19 -2.79 -7.45 23.66
CA GLU A 19 -2.17 -6.62 22.64
C GLU A 19 -1.22 -7.45 21.77
N PHE A 20 -1.31 -7.30 20.44
CA PHE A 20 -0.50 -8.03 19.48
C PHE A 20 0.20 -7.09 18.52
N GLN A 21 1.48 -7.35 18.25
CA GLN A 21 2.26 -6.65 17.24
C GLN A 21 2.61 -7.60 16.10
N LEU A 22 2.23 -7.23 14.87
CA LEU A 22 2.56 -7.99 13.67
C LEU A 22 3.69 -7.29 12.91
N LYS A 23 4.75 -8.03 12.60
CA LYS A 23 5.86 -7.54 11.77
C LYS A 23 5.87 -8.27 10.43
N ILE A 24 5.77 -7.51 9.35
CA ILE A 24 5.92 -8.02 7.98
C ILE A 24 7.42 -8.18 7.71
N VAL A 25 7.90 -9.43 7.67
CA VAL A 25 9.33 -9.74 7.44
C VAL A 25 9.71 -9.80 5.96
N LYS A 26 8.74 -10.10 5.10
CA LYS A 26 8.91 -10.17 3.65
C LYS A 26 7.78 -9.38 3.00
N PRO A 27 8.08 -8.36 2.17
CA PRO A 27 7.07 -7.65 1.40
C PRO A 27 6.25 -8.63 0.54
N PHE A 28 4.97 -8.36 0.41
CA PHE A 28 4.04 -9.09 -0.45
C PHE A 28 3.09 -8.10 -1.12
N VAL A 29 2.33 -8.60 -2.10
CA VAL A 29 1.30 -7.84 -2.80
C VAL A 29 -0.04 -8.54 -2.61
N GLY A 30 -1.12 -7.77 -2.61
CA GLY A 30 -2.48 -8.29 -2.45
C GLY A 30 -2.84 -8.56 -0.99
N THR A 31 -3.60 -9.64 -0.76
CA THR A 31 -4.16 -9.99 0.55
C THR A 31 -3.60 -11.34 1.02
N VAL A 32 -3.13 -11.39 2.25
CA VAL A 32 -2.74 -12.63 2.92
C VAL A 32 -3.68 -12.87 4.10
N ILE A 33 -4.27 -14.07 4.15
CA ILE A 33 -4.99 -14.56 5.32
C ILE A 33 -3.97 -15.22 6.25
N SER A 34 -3.86 -14.72 7.48
CA SER A 34 -2.99 -15.30 8.50
C SER A 34 -3.82 -15.86 9.64
N ALA A 35 -3.67 -17.16 9.89
CA ALA A 35 -4.20 -17.83 11.06
C ALA A 35 -3.04 -18.37 11.89
N LEU A 36 -2.84 -17.83 13.10
CA LEU A 36 -1.75 -18.20 13.99
C LEU A 36 -2.29 -18.56 15.37
N ARG A 37 -1.80 -19.66 15.93
CA ARG A 37 -2.01 -20.02 17.33
C ARG A 37 -1.02 -19.23 18.19
N LEU A 38 -1.52 -18.24 18.92
CA LEU A 38 -0.71 -17.26 19.63
C LEU A 38 -0.16 -17.81 20.95
N CYS A 39 -0.98 -18.53 21.71
CA CYS A 39 -0.59 -19.06 23.01
C CYS A 39 -1.33 -20.36 23.33
N SER A 40 -0.65 -21.26 24.03
CA SER A 40 -1.22 -22.48 24.61
C SER A 40 -0.92 -22.49 26.10
N MET A 41 -1.97 -22.50 26.91
CA MET A 41 -1.84 -22.49 28.36
C MET A 41 -1.77 -23.93 28.89
N PHE A 42 -0.80 -24.19 29.76
CA PHE A 42 -0.61 -25.49 30.40
C PHE A 42 -0.73 -25.37 31.91
N MET A 43 -1.27 -26.41 32.53
CA MET A 43 -1.24 -26.56 33.98
C MET A 43 -0.26 -27.64 34.41
N LEU A 44 0.39 -27.40 35.55
CA LEU A 44 1.23 -28.37 36.26
C LEU A 44 0.57 -28.70 37.61
N ARG A 45 0.33 -29.99 37.89
CA ARG A 45 -0.18 -30.46 39.18
C ARG A 45 0.96 -31.10 40.00
N PRO A 46 1.34 -30.54 41.17
CA PRO A 46 2.22 -31.23 42.13
C PRO A 46 1.52 -32.44 42.78
N PRO A 47 2.25 -33.47 43.28
CA PRO A 47 3.72 -33.59 43.35
C PRO A 47 4.34 -34.27 42.12
N ARG A 48 3.54 -34.67 41.12
CA ARG A 48 3.98 -35.40 39.91
C ARG A 48 4.10 -34.46 38.70
N ALA A 49 4.70 -33.30 38.90
CA ALA A 49 4.73 -32.18 37.96
C ALA A 49 5.49 -32.42 36.64
N ILE A 50 6.04 -33.62 36.42
CA ILE A 50 6.91 -33.92 35.27
C ILE A 50 6.21 -34.74 34.17
N ARG A 51 5.04 -35.38 34.45
CA ARG A 51 4.39 -36.31 33.48
C ARG A 51 3.01 -35.93 32.96
N TYR A 52 2.32 -34.97 33.58
CA TYR A 52 0.94 -34.65 33.19
C TYR A 52 0.80 -33.15 32.91
N ARG A 53 1.07 -32.77 31.66
CA ARG A 53 0.83 -31.44 31.11
C ARG A 53 -0.59 -31.42 30.53
N THR A 54 -1.59 -31.17 31.36
CA THR A 54 -2.98 -31.13 30.90
C THR A 54 -3.24 -29.83 30.16
N TRP A 55 -3.83 -29.94 28.97
CA TRP A 55 -4.11 -28.82 28.10
C TRP A 55 -5.33 -28.05 28.61
N VAL A 56 -5.23 -26.71 28.73
CA VAL A 56 -6.26 -25.91 29.42
C VAL A 56 -7.09 -25.09 28.44
N TYR A 57 -6.44 -24.30 27.57
CA TYR A 57 -7.06 -23.62 26.43
C TYR A 57 -5.98 -22.97 25.53
N SER A 58 -6.35 -22.57 24.30
CA SER A 58 -5.51 -21.79 23.37
C SER A 58 -6.19 -20.52 22.97
N ILE A 59 -5.37 -19.52 22.68
CA ILE A 59 -5.79 -18.34 21.95
C ILE A 59 -5.32 -18.49 20.50
N MET A 60 -6.27 -18.40 19.57
CA MET A 60 -6.01 -18.39 18.13
C MET A 60 -6.36 -17.02 17.57
N TYR A 61 -5.52 -16.53 16.66
CA TYR A 61 -5.77 -15.32 15.90
C TYR A 61 -5.95 -15.69 14.44
N SER A 62 -6.97 -15.12 13.82
CA SER A 62 -7.15 -15.15 12.37
C SER A 62 -7.46 -13.74 11.89
N GLY A 63 -6.78 -13.30 10.85
CA GLY A 63 -7.00 -12.00 10.25
C GLY A 63 -6.51 -11.94 8.82
N THR A 64 -6.87 -10.86 8.15
CA THR A 64 -6.41 -10.54 6.80
C THR A 64 -5.50 -9.32 6.85
N VAL A 65 -4.40 -9.37 6.10
CA VAL A 65 -3.53 -8.23 5.87
C VAL A 65 -3.53 -7.94 4.37
N THR A 66 -3.92 -6.72 3.99
CA THR A 66 -3.98 -6.28 2.58
C THR A 66 -3.01 -5.14 2.34
N VAL A 67 -2.19 -5.25 1.31
CA VAL A 67 -1.31 -4.17 0.85
C VAL A 67 -2.05 -3.33 -0.19
N PRO A 68 -2.31 -2.03 0.05
CA PRO A 68 -3.00 -1.18 -0.90
C PRO A 68 -2.11 -0.92 -2.13
N GLN A 69 -2.75 -0.86 -3.30
CA GLN A 69 -2.10 -0.45 -4.54
C GLN A 69 -2.16 1.06 -4.67
N SER A 70 -1.02 1.68 -5.00
CA SER A 70 -0.97 3.11 -5.27
C SER A 70 0.05 3.41 -6.36
N CYS A 71 -0.21 4.45 -7.15
CA CYS A 71 0.73 4.99 -8.12
C CYS A 71 0.78 6.50 -7.97
N GLU A 72 1.97 7.06 -7.88
CA GLU A 72 2.21 8.49 -7.74
C GLU A 72 2.98 9.03 -8.94
N ILE A 73 2.49 10.13 -9.52
CA ILE A 73 3.13 10.85 -10.62
C ILE A 73 4.09 11.88 -10.03
N ASN A 74 5.35 11.88 -10.49
CA ASN A 74 6.46 12.72 -10.01
C ASN A 74 6.79 12.66 -8.52
N ALA A 75 6.14 11.80 -7.73
CA ALA A 75 6.33 11.73 -6.28
C ALA A 75 6.32 13.13 -5.61
N GLY A 76 5.45 14.04 -6.09
CA GLY A 76 5.30 15.40 -5.57
C GLY A 76 6.14 16.50 -6.24
N GLN A 77 6.86 16.23 -7.34
CA GLN A 77 7.64 17.25 -8.07
C GLN A 77 6.88 17.87 -9.26
N THR A 78 7.20 19.12 -9.59
CA THR A 78 6.68 19.83 -10.78
C THR A 78 7.43 19.39 -12.05
N ILE A 79 6.70 19.06 -13.12
CA ILE A 79 7.30 18.84 -14.45
C ILE A 79 7.45 20.20 -15.13
N LEU A 80 8.69 20.63 -15.32
CA LEU A 80 8.98 21.85 -16.07
C LEU A 80 9.33 21.49 -17.53
N VAL A 81 8.47 21.91 -18.46
CA VAL A 81 8.69 21.74 -19.90
C VAL A 81 9.15 23.07 -20.49
N ASN A 82 10.44 23.19 -20.79
CA ASN A 82 11.01 24.39 -21.41
C ASN A 82 11.03 24.25 -22.94
N LEU A 83 10.21 25.05 -23.63
CA LEU A 83 10.15 25.09 -25.09
C LEU A 83 11.33 25.85 -25.72
N GLY A 84 12.02 26.68 -24.94
CA GLY A 84 13.08 27.58 -25.39
C GLY A 84 12.53 28.89 -25.95
N ALA A 85 13.40 29.70 -26.55
CA ALA A 85 13.00 30.93 -27.21
C ALA A 85 12.22 30.63 -28.49
N LEU A 86 10.99 31.17 -28.56
CA LEU A 86 10.14 31.10 -29.74
C LEU A 86 10.05 32.50 -30.34
N TYR A 87 10.47 32.64 -31.60
CA TYR A 87 10.40 33.91 -32.33
C TYR A 87 9.07 34.01 -33.07
N SER A 88 8.38 35.15 -32.97
CA SER A 88 7.07 35.38 -33.59
C SER A 88 7.08 35.16 -35.10
N GLY A 89 8.15 35.58 -35.80
CA GLY A 89 8.30 35.37 -37.24
C GLY A 89 8.38 33.90 -37.68
N ASN A 90 8.61 32.96 -36.75
CA ASN A 90 8.62 31.53 -37.07
C ASN A 90 7.21 30.91 -37.05
N PHE A 91 6.19 31.62 -36.58
CA PHE A 91 4.79 31.20 -36.61
C PHE A 91 4.15 31.65 -37.92
N SER A 92 4.40 30.91 -39.01
CA SER A 92 3.92 31.28 -40.34
C SER A 92 2.51 30.78 -40.67
N HIS A 93 2.03 29.74 -39.98
CA HIS A 93 0.73 29.12 -40.24
C HIS A 93 0.04 28.75 -38.94
N ALA A 94 -1.25 29.05 -38.83
CA ALA A 94 -2.05 28.74 -37.66
C ALA A 94 -2.20 27.21 -37.50
N GLY A 95 -2.14 26.72 -36.26
CA GLY A 95 -2.20 25.29 -35.94
C GLY A 95 -0.93 24.50 -36.27
N GLN A 96 0.13 25.12 -36.81
CA GLN A 96 1.40 24.45 -37.09
C GLN A 96 2.47 24.79 -36.06
N LYS A 97 3.44 23.88 -35.90
CA LYS A 97 4.64 24.17 -35.10
C LYS A 97 5.46 25.28 -35.76
N PRO A 98 6.16 26.13 -34.99
CA PRO A 98 7.02 27.15 -35.58
C PRO A 98 8.14 26.55 -36.43
N VAL A 99 8.53 27.28 -37.47
CA VAL A 99 9.65 26.92 -38.35
C VAL A 99 10.94 26.85 -37.51
N GLY A 100 11.76 25.82 -37.77
CA GLY A 100 13.03 25.61 -37.07
C GLY A 100 12.94 25.07 -35.64
N ILE A 101 11.74 24.94 -35.05
CA ILE A 101 11.56 24.41 -33.70
C ILE A 101 11.39 22.88 -33.71
N ARG A 102 12.13 22.21 -32.81
CA ARG A 102 12.06 20.77 -32.55
C ARG A 102 11.08 20.47 -31.42
N ALA A 103 10.34 19.38 -31.54
CA ALA A 103 9.49 18.87 -30.47
C ALA A 103 10.33 18.51 -29.24
N LYS A 104 9.84 18.87 -28.05
CA LYS A 104 10.46 18.48 -26.78
C LYS A 104 9.92 17.13 -26.35
N LYS A 105 10.83 16.22 -26.01
CA LYS A 105 10.49 14.95 -25.35
C LYS A 105 10.88 15.09 -23.88
N PHE A 106 9.98 14.69 -22.99
CA PHE A 106 10.24 14.64 -21.55
C PHE A 106 9.63 13.35 -20.99
N SER A 107 10.23 12.86 -19.91
CA SER A 107 9.77 11.67 -19.21
C SER A 107 9.01 12.07 -17.97
N VAL A 108 7.87 11.42 -17.75
CA VAL A 108 7.07 11.57 -16.54
C VAL A 108 7.31 10.34 -15.65
N PRO A 109 8.11 10.45 -14.58
CA PRO A 109 8.31 9.33 -13.67
C PRO A 109 7.00 8.99 -12.93
N VAL A 110 6.69 7.70 -12.91
CA VAL A 110 5.55 7.13 -12.17
C VAL A 110 6.10 6.08 -11.20
N LYS A 111 5.79 6.22 -9.92
CA LYS A 111 6.16 5.26 -8.88
C LYS A 111 4.92 4.53 -8.43
N CYS A 112 4.92 3.20 -8.54
CA CYS A 112 3.82 2.38 -8.06
C CYS A 112 4.26 1.44 -6.93
N SER A 113 3.34 1.16 -6.02
CA SER A 113 3.48 0.20 -4.92
C SER A 113 2.33 -0.80 -4.91
N GLY A 114 2.61 -2.01 -4.42
CA GLY A 114 1.60 -3.07 -4.32
C GLY A 114 1.22 -3.70 -5.67
N LEU A 115 2.15 -3.77 -6.64
CA LEU A 115 1.89 -4.35 -7.96
C LEU A 115 2.47 -5.76 -8.08
N ASP A 116 1.64 -6.73 -8.46
CA ASP A 116 2.00 -8.15 -8.55
C ASP A 116 2.36 -8.59 -9.98
N SER A 117 2.00 -7.78 -10.97
CA SER A 117 2.17 -8.08 -12.40
C SER A 117 2.12 -6.80 -13.25
N GLN A 118 2.12 -6.96 -14.57
CA GLN A 118 2.00 -5.85 -15.51
C GLN A 118 0.70 -5.06 -15.29
N VAL A 119 0.83 -3.77 -15.02
CA VAL A 119 -0.32 -2.87 -14.83
C VAL A 119 -0.49 -2.00 -16.07
N ASN A 120 -1.74 -1.89 -16.53
CA ASN A 120 -2.10 -0.96 -17.58
C ASN A 120 -2.35 0.42 -16.99
N LEU A 121 -1.51 1.39 -17.34
CA LEU A 121 -1.65 2.78 -16.93
C LEU A 121 -2.28 3.58 -18.06
N THR A 122 -3.34 4.32 -17.75
CA THR A 122 -3.94 5.30 -18.66
C THR A 122 -3.56 6.69 -18.19
N MET A 123 -2.91 7.47 -19.06
CA MET A 123 -2.60 8.88 -18.79
C MET A 123 -3.60 9.77 -19.51
N ARG A 124 -4.10 10.80 -18.79
CA ARG A 124 -4.91 11.87 -19.37
C ARG A 124 -4.31 13.22 -19.00
N LEU A 125 -4.11 14.05 -20.01
CA LEU A 125 -3.73 15.44 -19.83
C LEU A 125 -5.00 16.28 -19.65
N ILE A 126 -5.05 17.11 -18.59
CA ILE A 126 -6.13 18.05 -18.33
C ILE A 126 -5.49 19.44 -18.28
N ALA A 127 -5.91 20.30 -19.19
CA ALA A 127 -5.42 21.68 -19.32
C ALA A 127 -6.49 22.53 -19.98
N THR A 128 -6.34 23.85 -19.90
CA THR A 128 -7.20 24.80 -20.60
C THR A 128 -6.89 24.74 -22.10
N PRO A 129 -7.85 24.36 -22.96
CA PRO A 129 -7.62 24.34 -24.40
C PRO A 129 -7.58 25.77 -24.97
N ASP A 130 -6.83 25.97 -26.04
CA ASP A 130 -6.88 27.21 -26.82
C ASP A 130 -8.25 27.36 -27.51
N SER A 131 -8.76 28.59 -27.58
CA SER A 131 -10.09 28.88 -28.12
C SER A 131 -10.21 28.70 -29.62
N HIS A 132 -9.12 28.84 -30.36
CA HIS A 132 -9.08 28.67 -31.82
C HIS A 132 -8.54 27.29 -32.21
N PHE A 133 -7.72 26.67 -31.36
CA PHE A 133 -7.12 25.35 -31.57
C PHE A 133 -7.29 24.43 -30.35
N PRO A 134 -8.44 23.75 -30.18
CA PRO A 134 -8.74 22.96 -28.98
C PRO A 134 -7.77 21.80 -28.70
N GLN A 135 -7.02 21.36 -29.70
CA GLN A 135 -5.92 20.39 -29.56
C GLN A 135 -4.63 20.98 -28.96
N ALA A 136 -4.55 22.30 -28.78
CA ALA A 136 -3.46 23.00 -28.14
C ALA A 136 -3.86 23.48 -26.75
N ILE A 137 -2.87 23.61 -25.86
CA ILE A 137 -3.05 24.22 -24.54
C ILE A 137 -2.96 25.73 -24.70
N ALA A 138 -3.91 26.47 -24.13
CA ALA A 138 -3.88 27.92 -24.12
C ALA A 138 -2.63 28.41 -23.38
N PHE A 139 -1.85 29.26 -24.03
CA PHE A 139 -0.87 30.10 -23.35
C PHE A 139 -1.62 31.35 -22.89
N GLY A 140 -1.54 31.65 -21.59
CA GLY A 140 -2.20 32.81 -21.00
C GLY A 140 -1.72 34.13 -21.59
#